data_AF-E6XCU4-F1
#
_entry.id   AF-E6XCU4-F1
#
_cell.length_a   1.000
_cell.length_b   1.000
_cell.length_c   1.000
_cell.angle_alpha   90.00
_cell.angle_beta   90.00
_cell.angle_gamma   90.00
#
_symmetry.space_group_name_H-M   'P 1'
#
loop_
_entity.id
_entity.type
_entity.pdbx_description
1 polymer ?
#
loop_
_entity_poly.entity_id
_entity_poly.type
_entity_poly.pdbx_seq_one_letter_code
_entity_poly.pdbx_strand_id
1 'polypeptide(L)' 'MKTKTIIAIVMAILITIFSLQNAEMTDIKFLFWKLSLSRVLIILGSFAFGIVVGLLISLKKNRLPK' A
#
# COMPACT_ATOMS: atom_id res chain seq x y z
N MET A 1 -13.39 5.81 -27.98
CA MET A 1 -13.01 6.28 -26.63
C MET A 1 -11.55 6.71 -26.65
N LYS A 2 -11.15 7.76 -25.92
CA LYS A 2 -9.74 8.18 -25.86
C LYS A 2 -8.92 7.11 -25.14
N THR A 3 -7.67 6.86 -25.57
CA THR A 3 -6.77 5.86 -24.96
C THR A 3 -6.63 6.05 -23.45
N LYS A 4 -6.58 7.29 -22.99
CA LYS A 4 -6.55 7.64 -21.55
C LYS A 4 -7.76 7.08 -20.79
N THR A 5 -8.95 7.14 -21.39
CA THR A 5 -10.18 6.60 -20.78
C THR A 5 -10.13 5.08 -20.71
N ILE A 6 -9.62 4.41 -21.75
CA ILE A 6 -9.47 2.95 -21.76
C ILE A 6 -8.50 2.51 -20.66
N ILE A 7 -7.34 3.17 -20.56
CA ILE A 7 -6.35 2.88 -19.50
C ILE A 7 -6.95 3.09 -18.12
N ALA A 8 -7.68 4.19 -17.89
CA ALA A 8 -8.32 4.45 -16.60
C ALA A 8 -9.33 3.37 -16.22
N ILE A 9 -10.15 2.91 -17.17
CA ILE A 9 -11.12 1.82 -16.94
C ILE A 9 -10.40 0.52 -16.61
N VAL A 10 -9.37 0.15 -17.38
CA VAL A 10 -8.57 -1.06 -17.12
C VAL A 10 -7.96 -1.00 -15.72
N MET A 11 -7.38 0.14 -15.33
CA MET A 11 -6.83 0.32 -13.99
C MET A 11 -7.91 0.21 -12.90
N ALA A 12 -9.08 0.81 -13.10
CA ALA A 12 -10.19 0.73 -12.14
C ALA A 12 -10.65 -0.72 -11.96
N ILE A 13 -10.77 -1.48 -13.05
CA ILE A 13 -11.12 -2.91 -13.01
C ILE A 13 -10.05 -3.70 -12.25
N LEU A 14 -8.77 -3.49 -12.54
CA LEU A 14 -7.67 -4.18 -11.86
C LEU A 14 -7.66 -3.88 -10.35
N ILE A 15 -7.83 -2.62 -9.97
CA ILE A 15 -7.91 -2.21 -8.55
C ILE A 15 -9.11 -2.86 -7.87
N THR A 16 -10.25 -2.93 -8.55
CA THR A 16 -11.47 -3.54 -8.02
C THR A 16 -11.28 -5.04 -7.80
N ILE A 17 -10.74 -5.75 -8.78
CA ILE A 17 -10.45 -7.19 -8.68
C ILE A 17 -9.45 -7.45 -7.55
N PHE A 18 -8.35 -6.70 -7.50
CA PHE A 18 -7.36 -6.78 -6.42
C PHE A 18 -8.01 -6.56 -5.05
N SER A 19 -8.88 -5.56 -4.93
CA SER A 19 -9.54 -5.25 -3.65
C SER A 19 -10.50 -6.34 -3.21
N LEU A 20 -11.31 -6.88 -4.13
CA LEU A 20 -12.25 -7.97 -3.84
C LEU A 20 -11.52 -9.25 -3.43
N GLN A 21 -10.46 -9.61 -4.15
CA GLN A 21 -9.65 -10.80 -3.84
C GLN A 21 -8.93 -10.69 -2.48
N ASN A 22 -8.69 -9.48 -1.99
CA ASN A 22 -7.99 -9.21 -0.74
C ASN A 22 -8.90 -8.61 0.34
N ALA A 23 -10.23 -8.71 0.19
CA ALA A 23 -11.19 -8.17 1.15
C ALA A 23 -11.28 -8.98 2.45
N GLU A 24 -10.82 -10.23 2.42
CA GLU A 24 -10.86 -11.15 3.57
C GLU A 24 -10.06 -10.61 4.77
N MET A 25 -10.64 -10.74 5.96
CA MET A 25 -9.97 -10.43 7.23
C MET A 25 -8.81 -11.42 7.45
N THR A 26 -7.63 -10.88 7.71
CA THR A 26 -6.41 -11.65 7.96
C THR A 26 -5.83 -11.26 9.31
N ASP A 27 -5.59 -12.26 10.15
CA ASP A 27 -4.95 -12.08 11.46
C ASP A 27 -3.43 -12.04 11.32
N ILE A 28 -2.82 -10.96 11.80
CA ILE A 28 -1.37 -10.81 11.90
C ILE A 28 -0.99 -10.86 13.37
N LYS A 29 -0.04 -11.74 13.71
CA LYS A 29 0.60 -11.78 15.02
C LYS A 29 1.98 -11.16 14.93
N PHE A 30 2.22 -10.14 15.72
CA PHE A 30 3.54 -9.60 16.00
C PHE A 30 4.04 -10.15 17.35
N LEU A 31 5.22 -9.68 17.80
CA LEU A 31 5.87 -10.20 19.03
C LEU A 31 4.95 -10.14 20.27
N PHE A 32 4.32 -8.98 20.53
CA PHE A 32 3.50 -8.76 21.74
C PHE A 32 2.04 -8.40 21.45
N TRP A 33 1.65 -8.30 20.18
CA TRP A 33 0.34 -7.79 19.78
C TRP A 33 -0.18 -8.52 18.54
N LYS A 34 -1.50 -8.51 18.37
CA LYS A 34 -2.18 -9.07 17.20
C LYS A 34 -3.10 -8.02 16.60
N LEU A 35 -3.27 -8.08 15.29
CA LEU A 35 -4.10 -7.17 14.52
C LEU A 35 -4.90 -7.97 13.50
N SER A 36 -6.19 -7.67 13.39
CA SER A 36 -7.08 -8.29 12.39
C SER A 36 -7.63 -7.20 11.49
N LEU A 37 -7.27 -7.25 10.22
CA LEU A 37 -7.64 -6.28 9.19
C LEU A 37 -7.85 -6.99 7.87
N SER A 38 -8.54 -6.36 6.92
CA SER A 38 -8.60 -6.91 5.57
C SER A 38 -7.19 -6.97 4.94
N ARG A 39 -6.93 -8.03 4.17
CA ARG A 39 -5.63 -8.23 3.52
C ARG A 39 -5.24 -7.05 2.63
N VAL A 40 -6.21 -6.39 2.00
CA VAL A 40 -5.97 -5.19 1.18
C VAL A 40 -5.40 -4.04 2.00
N LEU A 41 -5.91 -3.81 3.21
CA LEU A 41 -5.42 -2.76 4.11
C LEU A 41 -4.03 -3.08 4.62
N ILE A 42 -3.76 -4.36 4.89
CA ILE A 42 -2.43 -4.83 5.29
C ILE A 42 -1.40 -4.53 4.19
N ILE A 43 -1.70 -4.91 2.94
CA ILE A 43 -0.78 -4.72 1.80
C ILE A 43 -0.54 -3.23 1.55
N LEU A 44 -1.61 -2.45 1.37
CA LEU A 44 -1.52 -1.03 1.04
C LEU A 44 -0.94 -0.21 2.20
N GLY A 45 -1.34 -0.51 3.43
CA GLY A 45 -0.84 0.15 4.63
C GLY A 45 0.66 -0.10 4.84
N SER A 46 1.12 -1.34 4.67
CA SER A 46 2.55 -1.66 4.78
C SER A 46 3.38 -0.98 3.70
N PHE A 47 2.88 -0.96 2.45
CA PHE A 47 3.55 -0.27 1.35
C PHE A 47 3.64 1.24 1.58
N ALA A 48 2.54 1.88 1.97
CA ALA A 48 2.50 3.30 2.29
C ALA A 48 3.43 3.65 3.46
N PHE A 49 3.42 2.82 4.51
CA PHE A 49 4.33 2.98 5.64
C PHE A 49 5.81 2.91 5.20
N GLY A 50 6.16 1.94 4.33
CA GLY A 50 7.49 1.83 3.75
C GLY A 50 7.91 3.07 2.97
N ILE A 51 7.02 3.65 2.16
CA ILE A 51 7.28 4.92 1.44
C ILE A 51 7.54 6.05 2.43
N VAL A 52 6.68 6.22 3.44
CA VAL A 52 6.83 7.28 4.44
C VAL A 52 8.17 7.17 5.17
N VAL A 53 8.52 5.96 5.64
CA VAL A 53 9.81 5.72 6.30
C VAL A 53 10.98 6.02 5.36
N GLY A 54 10.92 5.56 4.10
CA GLY A 54 11.96 5.83 3.11
C GLY A 54 12.15 7.33 2.83
N LEU A 55 11.06 8.08 2.71
CA LEU A 55 11.10 9.54 2.54
C LEU A 55 11.72 10.25 3.75
N LEU A 56 11.34 9.87 4.98
CA LEU A 56 11.91 10.43 6.21
C LEU A 56 13.42 10.20 6.31
N ILE A 57 13.89 9.00 5.96
CA ILE A 57 15.32 8.68 5.95
C ILE A 57 16.07 9.54 4.89
N SER A 58 15.49 9.68 3.70
CA SER A 58 16.08 10.50 2.62
C SER A 58 16.22 11.96 3.01
N LEU A 59 15.21 12.53 3.67
CA LEU A 59 15.24 13.91 4.18
C LEU A 59 16.39 14.12 5.19
N LYS A 60 16.63 13.16 6.08
CA LYS A 60 17.75 13.23 7.04
C LYS A 60 19.11 13.16 6.33
N LYS A 61 19.25 12.27 5.34
CA LYS A 61 20.51 12.12 4.57
C LYS A 61 20.91 13.40 3.84
N ASN A 62 19.95 14.13 3.29
CA ASN A 62 20.22 15.39 2.57
C ASN A 62 20.52 16.58 3.49
N ARG A 63 20.38 16.43 4.82
CA ARG A 63 20.64 17.48 5.82
C ARG A 63 21.99 17.34 6.53
N LEU A 64 22.69 16.22 6.37
CA LEU A 64 24.02 16.02 6.94
C LEU A 64 25.08 16.55 5.97
N PRO A 65 25.96 17.49 6.38
CA PRO A 65 27.16 17.80 5.60
C PRO A 65 27.99 16.52 5.49
N LYS A 66 28.47 16.22 4.28
CA LYS A 66 29.37 15.08 4.04
C LYS A 66 30.68 15.23 4.79
#